data_AF-A0A947UR86-F1
#
_entry.id   AF-A0A947UR86-F1
#
_cell.length_a   1.000
_cell.length_b   1.000
_cell.length_c   1.000
_cell.angle_alpha   90.00
_cell.angle_beta   90.00
_cell.angle_gamma   90.00
#
_symmetry.space_group_name_H-M   'P 1'
#
loop_
_entity.id
_entity.type
_entity.pdbx_description
1 polymer ?
#
loop_
_entity_poly.entity_id
_entity_poly.type
_entity_poly.pdbx_seq_one_letter_code
_entity_poly.pdbx_strand_id
1 'polypeptide(L)' 'MSKHSIILKRDGLKGFLSSQSIGTDALSALCSIPGVENPEIVSESNEQVELTYSWAGDGTFWNTNEHLAEFGLARADIK' A
#
# COMPACT_ATOMS: atom_id res chain seq x y z
N MET A 1 12.74 1.82 -15.13
CA MET A 1 11.82 2.22 -14.05
C MET A 1 10.41 2.04 -14.56
N SER A 2 9.64 1.17 -13.92
CA SER A 2 8.23 0.94 -14.28
C SER A 2 7.37 1.62 -13.22
N LYS A 3 6.42 2.45 -13.66
CA LYS A 3 5.42 3.04 -12.77
C LYS A 3 4.28 2.04 -12.59
N HIS A 4 3.99 1.71 -11.35
CA HIS A 4 2.93 0.79 -10.96
C HIS A 4 1.87 1.55 -10.16
N SER A 5 0.63 1.09 -10.29
CA SER A 5 -0.50 1.54 -9.48
C SER A 5 -0.99 0.38 -8.62
N ILE A 6 -1.37 0.67 -7.39
CA ILE A 6 -1.91 -0.31 -6.46
C ILE A 6 -3.09 0.31 -5.72
N ILE A 7 -4.18 -0.46 -5.64
CA ILE A 7 -5.34 -0.12 -4.84
C ILE A 7 -5.27 -0.93 -3.56
N LEU A 8 -5.27 -0.22 -2.44
CA LEU A 8 -5.26 -0.77 -1.10
C LEU A 8 -6.58 -0.46 -0.41
N LYS A 9 -7.09 -1.40 0.37
CA LYS A 9 -8.29 -1.25 1.19
C LYS A 9 -7.98 -1.59 2.64
N ARG A 10 -8.83 -1.12 3.54
CA ARG A 10 -8.74 -1.48 4.96
C ARG A 10 -9.03 -2.97 5.12
N ASP A 11 -8.08 -3.67 5.73
CA ASP A 11 -8.26 -5.03 6.23
C ASP A 11 -8.44 -4.91 7.74
N GLY A 12 -9.70 -4.92 8.19
CA GLY A 12 -10.10 -4.59 9.57
C GLY A 12 -9.61 -5.56 10.65
N LEU A 13 -8.58 -6.38 10.37
CA LEU A 13 -8.10 -7.46 11.21
C LEU A 13 -6.97 -7.05 12.16
N LYS A 14 -6.06 -6.13 11.80
CA LYS A 14 -4.94 -5.71 12.68
C LYS A 14 -4.41 -4.33 12.29
N GLY A 15 -4.14 -3.45 13.25
CA GLY A 15 -3.24 -2.30 13.03
C GLY A 15 -3.87 -0.93 12.77
N PHE A 16 -5.15 -0.73 13.07
CA PHE A 16 -5.75 0.60 12.97
C PHE A 16 -5.26 1.51 14.11
N LEU A 17 -4.37 2.47 13.81
CA LEU A 17 -4.24 3.67 14.63
C LEU A 17 -5.47 4.53 14.32
N SER A 18 -6.52 4.39 15.11
CA SER A 18 -7.89 4.89 14.89
C SER A 18 -8.11 6.38 14.60
N SER A 19 -7.04 7.15 14.39
CA SER A 19 -7.05 8.59 14.09
C SER A 19 -6.32 8.98 12.79
N GLN A 20 -5.73 8.07 12.02
CA GLN A 20 -5.01 8.43 10.77
C GLN A 20 -5.77 8.01 9.51
N SER A 21 -5.57 8.78 8.43
CA SER A 21 -6.13 8.48 7.11
C SER A 21 -5.46 7.25 6.51
N ILE A 22 -6.25 6.43 5.79
CA ILE A 22 -5.77 5.19 5.13
C ILE A 22 -4.59 5.46 4.18
N GLY A 23 -4.51 6.65 3.58
CA GLY A 23 -3.41 7.03 2.72
C GLY A 23 -2.09 7.15 3.45
N THR A 24 -2.07 7.64 4.69
CA THR A 24 -0.83 7.71 5.48
C THR A 24 -0.30 6.32 5.81
N ASP A 25 -1.19 5.41 6.20
CA ASP A 25 -0.82 4.01 6.48
C ASP A 25 -0.31 3.33 5.21
N ALA A 26 -1.00 3.53 4.10
CA ALA A 26 -0.65 2.92 2.82
C ALA A 26 0.65 3.47 2.22
N LEU A 27 0.90 4.77 2.36
CA LEU A 27 2.15 5.39 1.94
C LEU A 27 3.30 4.92 2.84
N SER A 28 3.08 4.78 4.15
CA SER A 28 4.07 4.22 5.08
C SER A 28 4.38 2.75 4.78
N ALA A 29 3.35 1.94 4.51
CA ALA A 29 3.52 0.54 4.14
C ALA A 29 4.32 0.40 2.84
N LEU A 30 4.01 1.19 1.81
CA LEU A 30 4.74 1.20 0.53
C LEU A 30 6.18 1.69 0.69
N CYS A 31 6.40 2.76 1.44
CA CYS A 31 7.74 3.30 1.72
C CYS A 31 8.61 2.31 2.50
N SER A 32 7.99 1.44 3.30
CA SER A 32 8.68 0.37 4.02
C SER A 32 9.07 -0.83 3.14
N ILE A 33 8.59 -0.91 1.89
CA ILE A 33 8.94 -2.01 0.98
C ILE A 33 10.24 -1.67 0.24
N PRO A 34 11.29 -2.50 0.37
CA PRO A 34 12.54 -2.28 -0.35
C PRO A 34 12.32 -2.40 -1.86
N GLY A 35 12.66 -1.34 -2.60
CA GLY A 35 12.50 -1.25 -4.05
C GLY A 35 11.31 -0.42 -4.52
N VAL A 36 10.44 0.04 -3.60
CA VAL A 36 9.44 1.08 -3.89
C VAL A 36 10.11 2.43 -3.81
N GLU A 37 9.99 3.21 -4.89
CA GLU A 37 10.47 4.58 -4.97
C GLU A 37 9.32 5.53 -5.31
N ASN A 38 9.34 6.72 -4.71
CA ASN A 38 8.36 7.77 -4.96
C ASN A 38 6.88 7.30 -4.87
N PRO A 39 6.43 6.72 -3.74
CA PRO A 39 5.02 6.42 -3.56
C PRO A 39 4.22 7.72 -3.44
N GLU A 40 3.16 7.84 -4.24
CA GLU A 40 2.26 8.98 -4.29
C GLU A 40 0.81 8.51 -4.20
N ILE A 41 -0.01 9.21 -3.41
CA ILE A 41 -1.46 8.96 -3.35
C ILE A 41 -2.11 9.63 -4.56
N VAL A 42 -2.77 8.83 -5.39
CA VAL A 42 -3.55 9.33 -6.53
C VAL A 42 -4.98 9.64 -6.09
N SER A 43 -5.55 8.77 -5.27
CA SER A 43 -6.92 8.92 -4.77
C SER A 43 -7.06 8.32 -3.39
N GLU A 44 -7.75 9.01 -2.49
CA GLU A 44 -8.06 8.53 -1.15
C GLU A 44 -9.56 8.55 -0.92
N SER A 45 -10.08 7.47 -0.33
CA SER A 45 -11.45 7.32 0.14
C SER A 45 -11.46 6.74 1.55
N ASN A 46 -12.60 6.77 2.23
CA ASN A 46 -12.73 6.24 3.60
C ASN A 46 -12.40 4.74 3.73
N GLU A 47 -12.53 3.97 2.64
CA GLU A 47 -12.38 2.52 2.66
C GLU A 47 -11.21 2.02 1.79
N GLN A 48 -10.75 2.85 0.86
CA GLN A 48 -9.77 2.49 -0.16
C GLN A 48 -8.85 3.66 -0.48
N VAL A 49 -7.63 3.35 -0.91
CA VAL A 49 -6.66 4.31 -1.40
C VAL A 49 -5.95 3.75 -2.61
N GLU A 50 -5.83 4.58 -3.63
CA GLU A 50 -5.05 4.30 -4.82
C GLU A 50 -3.71 5.03 -4.71
N LEU A 51 -2.62 4.28 -4.83
CA LEU A 51 -1.28 4.83 -4.85
C LEU A 51 -0.56 4.44 -6.13
N THR A 52 0.31 5.32 -6.59
CA THR A 52 1.29 5.01 -7.62
C THR A 52 2.68 5.00 -7.03
N TYR A 53 3.53 4.10 -7.50
CA TYR A 53 4.92 4.03 -7.10
C TYR A 53 5.80 3.60 -8.27
N SER A 54 7.08 3.92 -8.19
CA SER A 54 8.08 3.38 -9.09
C SER A 54 8.71 2.14 -8.46
N TRP A 55 8.81 1.06 -9.21
CA TRP A 55 9.50 -0.13 -8.74
C TRP A 55 10.90 -0.21 -9.35
N ALA A 56 11.90 -0.25 -8.47
CA ALA A 56 13.32 -0.37 -8.81
C ALA A 56 13.93 -1.73 -8.42
N GLY A 57 13.15 -2.62 -7.78
CA GLY A 57 13.60 -3.95 -7.40
C GLY A 57 13.56 -4.97 -8.55
N ASP A 58 14.46 -5.96 -8.50
CA ASP A 58 14.46 -7.12 -9.40
C ASP A 58 13.61 -8.30 -8.85
N GLY A 59 13.02 -8.13 -7.66
CA GLY A 59 12.32 -9.18 -6.91
C GLY A 59 10.79 -9.19 -7.06
N THR A 60 10.19 -10.35 -6.79
CA THR A 60 8.75 -10.56 -6.85
C THR A 60 8.03 -9.84 -5.71
N PHE A 61 7.04 -9.01 -6.07
CA PHE A 61 6.12 -8.24 -5.21
C PHE A 61 5.21 -9.11 -4.29
N TRP A 62 5.60 -10.35 -3.97
CA TRP A 62 4.76 -11.33 -3.25
C TRP A 62 4.70 -11.09 -1.74
N ASN A 63 5.77 -10.56 -1.12
CA ASN A 63 5.77 -10.24 0.31
C ASN A 63 4.94 -9.00 0.66
N THR A 64 4.48 -8.24 -0.34
CA THR A 64 3.72 -7.02 -0.11
C THR A 64 2.40 -7.31 0.60
N ASN A 65 1.74 -8.45 0.38
CA ASN A 65 0.45 -8.74 1.03
C ASN A 65 0.59 -9.03 2.53
N GLU A 66 1.57 -9.84 2.94
CA GLU A 66 1.82 -10.11 4.36
C GLU A 66 2.28 -8.85 5.08
N HIS A 67 3.15 -8.07 4.43
CA HIS A 67 3.61 -6.78 4.93
C HIS A 67 2.45 -5.80 5.09
N LEU A 68 1.60 -5.65 4.06
CA LEU A 68 0.41 -4.79 4.12
C LEU A 68 -0.54 -5.22 5.24
N ALA A 69 -0.69 -6.53 5.48
CA ALA A 69 -1.51 -7.03 6.57
C ALA A 69 -0.98 -6.64 7.96
N GLU A 70 0.34 -6.42 8.13
CA GLU A 70 0.90 -5.85 9.37
C GLU A 70 0.45 -4.40 9.60
N PHE A 71 0.18 -3.67 8.51
CA PHE A 71 -0.37 -2.30 8.54
C PHE A 71 -1.91 -2.28 8.48
N GLY A 72 -2.59 -3.44 8.50
CA GLY A 72 -4.05 -3.50 8.38
C GLY A 72 -4.59 -3.14 7.01
N LEU A 73 -3.78 -3.39 5.98
CA LEU A 73 -4.09 -3.09 4.59
C LEU A 73 -4.15 -4.40 3.80
N ALA A 74 -5.08 -4.45 2.85
CA ALA A 74 -5.14 -5.51 1.86
C ALA A 74 -5.18 -4.90 0.46
N ARG A 75 -4.63 -5.61 -0.53
CA ARG A 75 -4.80 -5.21 -1.93
C ARG A 75 -6.26 -5.39 -2.34
N ALA A 76 -6.87 -4.33 -2.86
CA ALA A 76 -8.19 -4.36 -3.46
C ALA A 76 -8.17 -4.74 -4.95
N ASP A 77 -6.98 -4.69 -5.56
CA ASP A 77 -6.74 -4.95 -6.98
C ASP A 77 -6.69 -6.46 -7.35
N ILE A 78 -6.58 -7.36 -6.36
CA ILE A 78 -6.54 -8.80 -6.61
C ILE A 78 -7.99 -9.31 -6.76
N LYS A 79 -8.38 -9.67 -7.98
CA LYS A 79 -9.64 -10.34 -8.29
C LYS A 79 -9.51 -11.86 -8.22
#